data_AF-A0AB39N1D4-F1
#
_entry.id   AF-A0AB39N1D4-F1
#
_cell.length_a   1.000
_cell.length_b   1.000
_cell.length_c   1.000
_cell.angle_alpha   90.00
_cell.angle_beta   90.00
_cell.angle_gamma   90.00
#
_symmetry.space_group_name_H-M   'P 1'
#
loop_
_entity.id
_entity.type
_entity.pdbx_description
1 polymer ?
#
loop_
_entity_poly.entity_id
_entity_poly.type
_entity_poly.pdbx_seq_one_letter_code
_entity_poly.pdbx_strand_id
1 'polypeptide(L)'
;MKTRKLSRTRRRATILGAAAASVVAGAAMLPNWSAGAAVVDDPTVDARTKATFQRLADAVFTDRTEALVDGGQGNRDKPLTDGFSGDVRMSAGTARSEDAALSALDQRKDKLAKLGEKYSKGSTTVTLDATSVKGRKAKVAVTETTTLTYEKVRGSEPGTTGFQAHHELTFSADRRGDWQLTGIRATDEGDLAVNSTARPAVEPMTAKVASTTPSAPKASTSYPGPANPKNFTASGLDYPAMATYAKQYWSNYNPAYPNFNGQGAGGDCTNFVSQSLKAGGWKHVPGYVYDYTKWFGNADIQSHSFIGVNEWSWFAQNSKRTTSLANVYQLDVGDVLQLDFDKDGSKDHTMIVTSRSRGVPYLTYHSTNTYSRSVASIIASYPNALYYAYRT
;
A
#
# COMPACT_ATOMS: atom_id res chain seq x y z
N MET A 1 -38.44 50.62 21.08
CA MET A 1 -39.15 50.27 22.33
C MET A 1 -38.20 49.58 23.31
N LYS A 2 -38.54 49.60 24.61
CA LYS A 2 -37.90 48.92 25.77
C LYS A 2 -37.34 47.52 25.41
N THR A 3 -36.05 47.17 25.56
CA THR A 3 -35.14 47.01 26.74
C THR A 3 -35.21 45.67 27.51
N ARG A 4 -34.02 45.04 27.69
CA ARG A 4 -33.62 44.13 28.81
C ARG A 4 -34.29 42.73 28.83
N LYS A 5 -33.71 41.66 29.43
CA LYS A 5 -32.39 41.37 30.07
C LYS A 5 -32.30 39.83 30.23
N LEU A 6 -31.11 39.27 30.41
CA LEU A 6 -30.68 38.66 31.69
C LEU A 6 -29.27 38.08 31.59
N SER A 7 -28.50 38.13 32.69
CA SER A 7 -27.18 37.51 32.77
C SER A 7 -26.90 36.98 34.18
N ARG A 8 -26.20 35.83 34.18
CA ARG A 8 -25.21 35.35 35.17
C ARG A 8 -25.60 34.98 36.62
N THR A 9 -24.93 33.89 37.01
CA THR A 9 -24.15 33.63 38.24
C THR A 9 -24.72 32.84 39.44
N ARG A 10 -24.14 31.63 39.60
CA ARG A 10 -23.50 31.04 40.81
C ARG A 10 -24.25 31.04 42.16
N ARG A 11 -24.19 29.88 42.82
CA ARG A 11 -23.45 29.71 44.11
C ARG A 11 -23.08 28.24 44.37
N ARG A 12 -22.00 28.04 45.15
CA ARG A 12 -21.60 26.76 45.77
C ARG A 12 -22.20 26.69 47.17
N ALA A 13 -22.38 25.49 47.70
CA ALA A 13 -22.34 25.22 49.13
C ALA A 13 -21.73 23.84 49.39
N THR A 14 -20.97 23.73 50.48
CA THR A 14 -20.29 22.52 50.99
C THR A 14 -20.51 22.50 52.51
N ILE A 15 -20.46 21.31 53.14
CA ILE A 15 -19.92 21.02 54.51
C ILE A 15 -20.78 20.03 55.34
N LEU A 16 -20.17 18.87 55.59
CA LEU A 16 -20.07 18.03 56.81
C LEU A 16 -21.29 17.74 57.74
N GLY A 17 -21.35 16.47 58.16
CA GLY A 17 -21.96 15.95 59.39
C GLY A 17 -21.48 14.50 59.61
N ALA A 18 -21.17 14.08 60.85
CA ALA A 18 -20.41 12.84 61.14
C ALA A 18 -20.85 12.11 62.43
N ALA A 19 -20.40 10.84 62.57
CA ALA A 19 -20.44 9.99 63.79
C ALA A 19 -21.85 9.54 64.29
N ALA A 20 -22.09 8.51 65.14
CA ALA A 20 -21.41 7.26 65.57
C ALA A 20 -22.36 6.54 66.59
N ALA A 21 -22.23 5.28 67.05
CA ALA A 21 -21.71 3.99 66.55
C ALA A 21 -22.07 2.88 67.59
N SER A 22 -22.07 1.57 67.26
CA SER A 22 -22.26 0.48 68.25
C SER A 22 -21.66 -0.87 67.82
N VAL A 23 -21.34 -1.73 68.79
CA VAL A 23 -20.44 -2.91 68.67
C VAL A 23 -21.05 -4.17 69.29
N VAL A 24 -20.87 -5.35 68.70
CA VAL A 24 -20.78 -6.66 69.40
C VAL A 24 -19.73 -7.54 68.71
N ALA A 25 -18.99 -8.35 69.47
CA ALA A 25 -17.83 -9.14 69.03
C ALA A 25 -18.13 -10.63 68.81
N GLY A 26 -17.22 -11.32 68.10
CA GLY A 26 -17.15 -12.79 67.98
C GLY A 26 -15.76 -13.18 67.44
N ALA A 27 -15.11 -14.18 68.05
CA ALA A 27 -13.67 -14.39 67.90
C ALA A 27 -13.27 -15.65 67.09
N ALA A 28 -12.01 -15.61 66.64
CA ALA A 28 -11.07 -16.74 66.45
C ALA A 28 -10.76 -17.25 65.02
N MET A 29 -9.47 -17.64 64.88
CA MET A 29 -8.84 -18.50 63.86
C MET A 29 -8.56 -17.89 62.48
N LEU A 30 -7.30 -17.51 62.25
CA LEU A 30 -6.68 -17.48 60.92
C LEU A 30 -6.42 -18.92 60.43
N PRO A 31 -6.66 -19.21 59.14
CA PRO A 31 -5.62 -19.88 58.36
C PRO A 31 -5.06 -18.96 57.27
N ASN A 32 -3.74 -18.87 57.20
CA ASN A 32 -3.02 -18.17 56.14
C ASN A 32 -3.03 -19.03 54.86
N TRP A 33 -3.68 -18.57 53.78
CA TRP A 33 -3.46 -19.08 52.43
C TRP A 33 -3.00 -17.95 51.52
N SER A 34 -1.74 -18.02 51.13
CA SER A 34 -1.10 -17.06 50.25
C SER A 34 -1.49 -17.31 48.80
N ALA A 35 -2.11 -16.32 48.16
CA ALA A 35 -2.11 -16.18 46.71
C ALA A 35 -2.14 -14.68 46.38
N GLY A 36 -1.03 -14.01 46.66
CA GLY A 36 -0.76 -12.72 46.05
C GLY A 36 -0.68 -12.92 44.54
N ALA A 37 -1.79 -12.70 43.84
CA ALA A 37 -1.76 -12.44 42.42
C ALA A 37 -0.99 -11.12 42.27
N ALA A 38 0.32 -11.23 42.09
CA ALA A 38 1.11 -10.12 41.61
C ALA A 38 0.47 -9.69 40.29
N VAL A 39 -0.23 -8.55 40.33
CA VAL A 39 -0.59 -7.82 39.12
C VAL A 39 0.76 -7.42 38.54
N VAL A 40 1.28 -8.26 37.64
CA VAL A 40 2.48 -7.93 36.88
C VAL A 40 2.04 -6.73 36.04
N ASP A 41 2.57 -5.56 36.36
CA ASP A 41 2.22 -4.33 35.64
C ASP A 41 2.32 -4.58 34.13
N ASP A 42 1.31 -4.15 33.38
CA ASP A 42 1.30 -4.34 31.94
C ASP A 42 2.56 -3.69 31.35
N PRO A 43 3.34 -4.42 30.52
CA PRO A 43 4.64 -3.97 30.06
C PRO A 43 4.49 -2.66 29.29
N THR A 44 5.23 -1.64 29.72
CA THR A 44 5.15 -0.32 29.11
C THR A 44 5.90 -0.29 27.78
N VAL A 45 5.34 0.39 26.79
CA VAL A 45 5.98 0.60 25.48
C VAL A 45 6.56 2.01 25.44
N ASP A 46 7.75 2.14 26.02
CA ASP A 46 8.50 3.38 26.11
C ASP A 46 9.15 3.77 24.77
N ALA A 47 9.87 4.90 24.74
CA ALA A 47 10.54 5.37 23.53
C ALA A 47 11.61 4.37 23.01
N ARG A 48 12.31 3.66 23.92
CA ARG A 48 13.34 2.68 23.55
C ARG A 48 12.73 1.43 22.92
N THR A 49 11.60 0.96 23.46
CA THR A 49 10.82 -0.15 22.93
C THR A 49 10.28 0.19 21.54
N LYS A 50 9.67 1.37 21.36
CA LYS A 50 9.19 1.87 20.05
C LYS A 50 10.31 1.93 19.01
N ALA A 51 11.46 2.50 19.35
CA ALA A 51 12.62 2.53 18.46
C ALA A 51 13.11 1.13 18.10
N THR A 52 12.93 0.14 18.98
CA THR A 52 13.32 -1.26 18.73
C THR A 52 12.29 -2.00 17.88
N PHE A 53 10.99 -1.70 18.02
CA PHE A 53 9.95 -2.15 17.08
C PHE A 53 10.22 -1.64 15.67
N GLN A 54 10.57 -0.35 15.52
CA GLN A 54 10.94 0.25 14.24
C GLN A 54 12.18 -0.42 13.64
N ARG A 55 13.26 -0.63 14.41
CA ARG A 55 14.46 -1.33 13.92
C ARG A 55 14.19 -2.78 13.51
N LEU A 56 13.28 -3.50 14.19
CA LEU A 56 12.92 -4.85 13.78
C LEU A 56 12.12 -4.85 12.47
N ALA A 57 11.20 -3.90 12.28
CA ALA A 57 10.50 -3.71 11.01
C ALA A 57 11.48 -3.37 9.87
N ASP A 58 12.45 -2.48 10.15
CA ASP A 58 13.51 -2.08 9.22
C ASP A 58 14.38 -3.26 8.80
N ALA A 59 14.76 -4.13 9.74
CA ALA A 59 15.46 -5.37 9.45
C ALA A 59 14.64 -6.32 8.56
N VAL A 60 13.37 -6.60 8.91
CA VAL A 60 12.50 -7.49 8.12
C VAL A 60 12.35 -7.01 6.67
N PHE A 61 12.04 -5.73 6.47
CA PHE A 61 11.82 -5.21 5.12
C PHE A 61 13.14 -5.03 4.34
N THR A 62 14.26 -4.80 5.02
CA THR A 62 15.59 -4.83 4.40
C THR A 62 15.95 -6.23 3.93
N ASP A 63 15.78 -7.27 4.77
CA ASP A 63 16.05 -8.66 4.41
C ASP A 63 15.21 -9.10 3.20
N ARG A 64 13.92 -8.74 3.17
CA ARG A 64 13.03 -8.96 2.00
C ARG A 64 13.50 -8.24 0.73
N THR A 65 13.97 -6.99 0.86
CA THR A 65 14.49 -6.23 -0.27
C THR A 65 15.80 -6.84 -0.79
N GLU A 66 16.68 -7.29 0.10
CA GLU A 66 17.97 -7.90 -0.25
C GLU A 66 17.83 -9.27 -0.92
N ALA A 67 16.78 -10.05 -0.57
CA ALA A 67 16.44 -11.27 -1.30
C ALA A 67 16.16 -11.05 -2.80
N LEU A 68 15.79 -9.83 -3.21
CA LEU A 68 15.61 -9.47 -4.63
C LEU A 68 16.88 -8.97 -5.32
N VAL A 69 17.96 -8.70 -4.58
CA VAL A 69 19.17 -8.06 -5.10
C VAL A 69 20.25 -9.11 -5.39
N ASP A 70 20.90 -9.00 -6.54
CA ASP A 70 22.04 -9.84 -6.88
C ASP A 70 23.22 -9.52 -5.95
N GLY A 71 23.59 -10.49 -5.12
CA GLY A 71 24.56 -10.28 -4.03
C GLY A 71 24.05 -9.44 -2.85
N GLY A 72 22.73 -9.31 -2.68
CA GLY A 72 22.09 -8.37 -1.74
C GLY A 72 22.54 -8.46 -0.27
N GLN A 73 22.80 -9.66 0.24
CA GLN A 73 23.31 -9.86 1.60
C GLN A 73 24.76 -9.37 1.79
N GLY A 74 25.50 -9.15 0.70
CA GLY A 74 26.93 -8.85 0.72
C GLY A 74 27.72 -10.04 1.30
N ASN A 75 28.49 -9.79 2.36
CA ASN A 75 29.24 -10.81 3.09
C ASN A 75 28.48 -11.37 4.31
N ARG A 76 27.16 -11.19 4.41
CA ARG A 76 26.36 -11.71 5.54
C ARG A 76 25.82 -13.10 5.22
N ASP A 77 26.16 -14.07 6.05
CA ASP A 77 25.62 -15.44 5.97
C ASP A 77 24.18 -15.56 6.53
N LYS A 78 23.60 -14.47 7.08
CA LYS A 78 22.37 -14.49 7.88
C LYS A 78 21.51 -13.22 7.71
N PRO A 79 20.17 -13.32 7.87
CA PRO A 79 19.27 -12.17 7.92
C PRO A 79 19.62 -11.19 9.06
N LEU A 80 19.31 -9.90 8.87
CA LEU A 80 19.41 -8.86 9.90
C LEU A 80 18.50 -9.14 11.09
N THR A 81 17.36 -9.81 10.88
CA THR A 81 16.44 -10.18 11.96
C THR A 81 17.06 -11.10 13.02
N ASP A 82 18.11 -11.86 12.69
CA ASP A 82 18.83 -12.72 13.65
C ASP A 82 19.54 -11.91 14.75
N GLY A 83 19.76 -10.61 14.53
CA GLY A 83 20.31 -9.70 15.55
C GLY A 83 19.35 -9.37 16.70
N PHE A 84 18.08 -9.78 16.63
CA PHE A 84 17.04 -9.42 17.61
C PHE A 84 16.76 -10.56 18.59
N SER A 85 17.18 -10.35 19.85
CA SER A 85 16.99 -11.29 20.95
C SER A 85 16.68 -10.56 22.26
N GLY A 86 16.20 -11.29 23.28
CA GLY A 86 15.75 -10.69 24.55
C GLY A 86 14.46 -9.89 24.39
N ASP A 87 14.48 -8.66 24.94
CA ASP A 87 13.35 -7.76 25.16
C ASP A 87 12.45 -7.50 23.94
N VAL A 88 13.00 -7.57 22.72
CA VAL A 88 12.25 -7.48 21.46
C VAL A 88 12.83 -8.46 20.45
N ARG A 89 12.01 -9.36 19.93
CA ARG A 89 12.41 -10.37 18.94
C ARG A 89 11.25 -10.80 18.03
N MET A 90 11.52 -11.61 17.01
CA MET A 90 10.44 -12.32 16.30
C MET A 90 9.92 -13.49 17.12
N SER A 91 8.61 -13.76 17.01
CA SER A 91 8.06 -15.06 17.40
C SER A 91 8.51 -16.15 16.43
N ALA A 92 8.62 -17.40 16.89
CA ALA A 92 8.97 -18.54 16.01
C ALA A 92 7.91 -18.82 14.92
N GLY A 93 6.69 -18.30 15.08
CA GLY A 93 5.67 -18.30 14.03
C GLY A 93 6.05 -17.32 12.92
N THR A 94 6.28 -16.06 13.27
CA THR A 94 6.65 -15.01 12.31
C THR A 94 7.99 -15.29 11.64
N ALA A 95 9.01 -15.76 12.36
CA ALA A 95 10.31 -16.10 11.76
C ALA A 95 10.16 -17.07 10.58
N ARG A 96 9.42 -18.17 10.75
CA ARG A 96 9.15 -19.14 9.67
C ARG A 96 8.33 -18.55 8.51
N SER A 97 7.44 -17.60 8.78
CA SER A 97 6.72 -16.88 7.72
C SER A 97 7.65 -15.97 6.92
N GLU A 98 8.63 -15.34 7.58
CA GLU A 98 9.65 -14.54 6.90
C GLU A 98 10.63 -15.43 6.12
N ASP A 99 11.11 -16.55 6.66
CA ASP A 99 11.94 -17.53 5.92
C ASP A 99 11.26 -17.98 4.61
N ALA A 100 9.96 -18.26 4.68
CA ALA A 100 9.14 -18.61 3.51
C ALA A 100 8.94 -17.41 2.56
N ALA A 101 8.84 -16.19 3.09
CA ALA A 101 8.76 -14.98 2.27
C ALA A 101 10.07 -14.73 1.51
N LEU A 102 11.23 -14.79 2.18
CA LEU A 102 12.56 -14.67 1.57
C LEU A 102 12.74 -15.73 0.46
N SER A 103 12.40 -16.99 0.75
CA SER A 103 12.45 -18.09 -0.23
C SER A 103 11.59 -17.82 -1.48
N ALA A 104 10.41 -17.22 -1.32
CA ALA A 104 9.55 -16.85 -2.45
C ALA A 104 10.02 -15.59 -3.19
N LEU A 105 10.78 -14.70 -2.53
CA LEU A 105 11.41 -13.54 -3.16
C LEU A 105 12.66 -13.92 -3.95
N ASP A 106 13.45 -14.90 -3.50
CA ASP A 106 14.51 -15.51 -4.31
C ASP A 106 13.95 -16.14 -5.60
N GLN A 107 12.85 -16.88 -5.50
CA GLN A 107 12.15 -17.42 -6.69
C GLN A 107 11.63 -16.31 -7.61
N ARG A 108 11.22 -15.15 -7.05
CA ARG A 108 10.83 -13.97 -7.82
C ARG A 108 12.03 -13.33 -8.52
N LYS A 109 13.19 -13.22 -7.85
CA LYS A 109 14.47 -12.75 -8.43
C LYS A 109 14.86 -13.63 -9.62
N ASP A 110 14.81 -14.95 -9.48
CA ASP A 110 15.06 -15.89 -10.59
C ASP A 110 14.10 -15.70 -11.77
N LYS A 111 12.82 -15.46 -11.49
CA LYS A 111 11.80 -15.21 -12.52
C LYS A 111 12.05 -13.87 -13.24
N LEU A 112 12.46 -12.83 -12.50
CA LEU A 112 12.84 -11.53 -13.08
C LEU A 112 14.11 -11.65 -13.93
N ALA A 113 15.14 -12.36 -13.44
CA ALA A 113 16.38 -12.58 -14.18
C ALA A 113 16.13 -13.29 -15.52
N LYS A 114 15.24 -14.29 -15.55
CA LYS A 114 14.77 -14.96 -16.79
C LYS A 114 14.01 -14.03 -17.74
N LEU A 115 13.35 -13.01 -17.21
CA LEU A 115 12.71 -11.93 -17.97
C LEU A 115 13.71 -10.80 -18.33
N GLY A 116 14.99 -10.93 -17.98
CA GLY A 116 16.03 -9.94 -18.25
C GLY A 116 15.90 -8.67 -17.40
N GLU A 117 15.44 -8.81 -16.15
CA GLU A 117 15.37 -7.76 -15.14
C GLU A 117 16.12 -8.23 -13.88
N LYS A 118 16.98 -7.36 -13.34
CA LYS A 118 17.76 -7.61 -12.13
C LYS A 118 17.98 -6.32 -11.35
N TYR A 119 18.23 -6.45 -10.04
CA TYR A 119 18.56 -5.33 -9.17
C TYR A 119 19.97 -5.48 -8.59
N SER A 120 20.79 -4.45 -8.71
CA SER A 120 22.19 -4.42 -8.25
C SER A 120 22.38 -3.80 -6.86
N LYS A 121 21.34 -3.13 -6.33
CA LYS A 121 21.32 -2.55 -4.99
C LYS A 121 19.89 -2.37 -4.50
N GLY A 122 19.68 -2.62 -3.21
CA GLY A 122 18.48 -2.21 -2.46
C GLY A 122 18.82 -1.14 -1.41
N SER A 123 17.80 -0.40 -0.99
CA SER A 123 17.85 0.51 0.15
C SER A 123 16.43 0.60 0.71
N THR A 124 16.24 0.15 1.95
CA THR A 124 14.97 0.23 2.68
C THR A 124 15.12 1.19 3.85
N THR A 125 14.05 1.83 4.26
CA THR A 125 13.98 2.62 5.50
C THR A 125 12.55 2.59 6.02
N VAL A 126 12.39 2.38 7.33
CA VAL A 126 11.07 2.34 7.97
C VAL A 126 10.83 3.53 8.87
N THR A 127 9.70 4.21 8.67
CA THR A 127 9.17 5.25 9.56
C THR A 127 8.14 4.64 10.51
N LEU A 128 8.20 5.01 11.79
CA LEU A 128 7.19 4.65 12.79
C LEU A 128 6.07 5.70 12.80
N ASP A 129 4.89 5.34 12.34
CA ASP A 129 3.78 6.29 12.18
C ASP A 129 2.89 6.35 13.42
N ALA A 130 2.55 5.19 13.98
CA ALA A 130 1.72 5.10 15.18
C ALA A 130 2.03 3.85 16.03
N THR A 131 1.70 3.94 17.32
CA THR A 131 1.76 2.79 18.24
C THR A 131 0.56 2.83 19.18
N SER A 132 -0.24 1.77 19.17
CA SER A 132 -1.37 1.56 20.07
C SER A 132 -1.09 0.34 20.94
N VAL A 133 -1.33 0.45 22.26
CA VAL A 133 -1.05 -0.62 23.22
C VAL A 133 -2.31 -0.90 24.02
N LYS A 134 -2.64 -2.19 24.17
CA LYS A 134 -3.79 -2.66 24.96
C LYS A 134 -3.36 -3.87 25.78
N GLY A 135 -2.97 -3.60 27.03
CA GLY A 135 -2.26 -4.55 27.88
C GLY A 135 -1.04 -5.13 27.18
N ARG A 136 -0.85 -6.45 27.27
CA ARG A 136 0.27 -7.18 26.65
C ARG A 136 0.25 -7.30 25.11
N LYS A 137 -0.49 -6.45 24.39
CA LYS A 137 -0.49 -6.39 22.91
C LYS A 137 -0.24 -4.97 22.43
N ALA A 138 0.64 -4.83 21.44
CA ALA A 138 0.89 -3.57 20.75
C ALA A 138 0.65 -3.72 19.24
N LYS A 139 -0.06 -2.76 18.65
CA LYS A 139 -0.22 -2.57 17.21
C LYS A 139 0.64 -1.37 16.79
N VAL A 140 1.44 -1.57 15.76
CA VAL A 140 2.47 -0.63 15.33
C VAL A 140 2.25 -0.38 13.84
N ALA A 141 1.86 0.84 13.48
CA ALA A 141 1.74 1.25 12.08
C ALA A 141 3.09 1.83 11.63
N VAL A 142 3.57 1.37 10.47
CA VAL A 142 4.83 1.80 9.88
C VAL A 142 4.69 2.03 8.37
N THR A 143 5.49 2.96 7.87
CA THR A 143 5.66 3.21 6.45
C THR A 143 7.04 2.73 6.04
N GLU A 144 7.07 1.72 5.18
CA GLU A 144 8.28 1.29 4.47
C GLU A 144 8.51 2.22 3.27
N THR A 145 9.74 2.71 3.08
CA THR A 145 10.17 3.35 1.82
C THR A 145 11.39 2.62 1.29
N THR A 146 11.26 2.07 0.09
CA THR A 146 12.29 1.19 -0.51
C THR A 146 12.65 1.66 -1.92
N THR A 147 13.93 1.65 -2.25
CA THR A 147 14.47 1.91 -3.59
C THR A 147 15.35 0.74 -4.04
N LEU A 148 15.15 0.28 -5.28
CA LEU A 148 15.98 -0.72 -5.94
C LEU A 148 16.65 -0.09 -7.17
N THR A 149 17.96 -0.33 -7.33
CA THR A 149 18.72 0.07 -8.51
C THR A 149 18.66 -1.04 -9.55
N TYR A 150 18.20 -0.73 -10.76
CA TYR A 150 18.22 -1.68 -11.87
C TYR A 150 19.67 -1.93 -12.30
N GLU A 151 20.05 -3.19 -12.52
CA GLU A 151 21.38 -3.53 -13.06
C GLU A 151 21.56 -3.07 -14.52
N LYS A 152 20.44 -2.81 -15.21
CA LYS A 152 20.38 -2.49 -16.65
C LYS A 152 20.98 -3.59 -17.52
N VAL A 153 20.49 -4.82 -17.34
CA VAL A 153 20.83 -6.03 -18.12
C VAL A 153 20.71 -5.78 -19.64
N ARG A 154 19.81 -4.87 -20.05
CA ARG A 154 19.54 -4.46 -21.42
C ARG A 154 20.00 -3.00 -21.69
N GLY A 155 20.83 -2.42 -20.83
CA GLY A 155 21.52 -1.12 -20.95
C GLY A 155 20.67 0.15 -20.96
N SER A 156 19.35 0.08 -21.13
CA SER A 156 18.47 1.25 -21.35
C SER A 156 17.31 1.35 -20.36
N GLU A 157 17.29 0.47 -19.36
CA GLU A 157 16.33 0.49 -18.26
C GLU A 157 16.47 1.77 -17.41
N PRO A 158 15.41 2.17 -16.68
CA PRO A 158 15.48 3.24 -15.69
C PRO A 158 16.64 3.04 -14.70
N GLY A 159 17.11 4.11 -14.06
CA GLY A 159 18.16 3.99 -13.03
C GLY A 159 17.68 3.22 -11.80
N THR A 160 16.45 3.48 -11.36
CA THR A 160 15.84 2.90 -10.17
C THR A 160 14.36 2.61 -10.37
N THR A 161 13.84 1.69 -9.56
CA THR A 161 12.43 1.61 -9.17
C THR A 161 12.35 1.89 -7.67
N GLY A 162 11.21 2.35 -7.17
CA GLY A 162 11.00 2.50 -5.74
C GLY A 162 9.54 2.34 -5.37
N PHE A 163 9.25 2.12 -4.09
CA PHE A 163 7.89 2.14 -3.58
C PHE A 163 7.82 2.65 -2.14
N GLN A 164 6.63 3.04 -1.71
CA GLN A 164 6.26 3.17 -0.30
C GLN A 164 5.07 2.26 -0.01
N ALA A 165 5.15 1.52 1.10
CA ALA A 165 4.12 0.57 1.52
C ALA A 165 3.81 0.76 3.00
N HIS A 166 2.53 0.74 3.35
CA HIS A 166 2.08 0.89 4.74
C HIS A 166 1.79 -0.49 5.35
N HIS A 167 2.21 -0.70 6.60
CA HIS A 167 2.08 -1.99 7.29
C HIS A 167 1.61 -1.82 8.74
N GLU A 168 0.82 -2.77 9.22
CA GLU A 168 0.48 -2.96 10.63
C GLU A 168 1.24 -4.18 11.18
N LEU A 169 2.13 -3.95 12.14
CA LEU A 169 2.83 -4.97 12.89
C LEU A 169 2.12 -5.22 14.23
N THR A 170 1.99 -6.49 14.63
CA THR A 170 1.39 -6.90 15.90
C THR A 170 2.42 -7.55 16.79
N PHE A 171 2.69 -6.92 17.94
CA PHE A 171 3.59 -7.41 18.98
C PHE A 171 2.80 -7.93 20.19
N SER A 172 3.28 -9.00 20.82
CA SER A 172 2.70 -9.59 22.03
C SER A 172 3.77 -9.82 23.10
N ALA A 173 3.51 -9.42 24.35
CA ALA A 173 4.47 -9.53 25.46
C ALA A 173 4.23 -10.76 26.36
N ASP A 174 5.29 -11.33 26.94
CA ASP A 174 5.38 -12.79 27.21
C ASP A 174 5.35 -13.28 28.69
N ARG A 175 4.54 -12.70 29.57
CA ARG A 175 4.70 -12.73 31.05
C ARG A 175 5.89 -11.92 31.57
N ARG A 176 7.12 -12.13 31.08
CA ARG A 176 8.32 -11.39 31.55
C ARG A 176 8.28 -9.92 31.18
N GLY A 177 7.77 -9.62 29.99
CA GLY A 177 7.73 -8.25 29.44
C GLY A 177 8.26 -8.19 28.02
N ASP A 178 9.01 -9.22 27.63
CA ASP A 178 9.69 -9.35 26.35
C ASP A 178 8.66 -9.41 25.22
N TRP A 179 8.78 -8.50 24.25
CA TRP A 179 7.87 -8.34 23.14
C TRP A 179 8.27 -9.21 21.96
N GLN A 180 7.32 -9.98 21.45
CA GLN A 180 7.50 -10.80 20.26
C GLN A 180 6.69 -10.23 19.11
N LEU A 181 7.32 -9.98 17.96
CA LEU A 181 6.61 -9.74 16.72
C LEU A 181 5.86 -11.01 16.33
N THR A 182 4.54 -10.91 16.24
CA THR A 182 3.60 -12.03 16.06
C THR A 182 2.80 -11.95 14.75
N GLY A 183 2.90 -10.85 14.02
CA GLY A 183 2.29 -10.71 12.70
C GLY A 183 2.66 -9.40 12.03
N ILE A 184 2.69 -9.41 10.70
CA ILE A 184 2.91 -8.26 9.82
C ILE A 184 1.80 -8.30 8.77
N ARG A 185 1.14 -7.18 8.52
CA ARG A 185 0.03 -7.08 7.57
C ARG A 185 0.15 -5.78 6.77
N ALA A 186 0.27 -5.89 5.45
CA ALA A 186 0.16 -4.72 4.57
C ALA A 186 -1.23 -4.07 4.71
N THR A 187 -1.28 -2.75 4.74
CA THR A 187 -2.51 -1.96 4.92
C THR A 187 -2.95 -1.21 3.67
N ASP A 188 -2.11 -1.13 2.63
CA ASP A 188 -2.47 -0.55 1.34
C ASP A 188 -3.61 -1.34 0.66
N GLU A 189 -4.41 -0.67 -0.18
CA GLU A 189 -5.46 -1.31 -1.01
C GLU A 189 -5.08 -1.28 -2.49
N GLY A 190 -4.75 -2.43 -3.06
CA GLY A 190 -4.35 -2.54 -4.46
C GLY A 190 -3.27 -3.61 -4.64
N ASP A 191 -2.19 -3.24 -5.32
CA ASP A 191 -1.14 -4.17 -5.69
C ASP A 191 -0.24 -4.59 -4.51
N LEU A 192 0.93 -5.13 -4.85
CA LEU A 192 1.91 -5.69 -3.92
C LEU A 192 3.26 -5.06 -4.25
N ALA A 193 3.88 -4.42 -3.26
CA ALA A 193 5.29 -4.05 -3.29
C ALA A 193 6.15 -5.20 -3.83
N VAL A 194 7.20 -4.87 -4.57
CA VAL A 194 7.99 -5.89 -5.27
C VAL A 194 8.68 -6.87 -4.32
N ASN A 195 9.04 -6.43 -3.10
CA ASN A 195 9.58 -7.24 -2.01
C ASN A 195 8.51 -7.91 -1.11
N SER A 196 7.22 -7.79 -1.45
CA SER A 196 6.13 -8.39 -0.69
C SER A 196 5.60 -9.65 -1.35
N THR A 197 5.36 -10.67 -0.54
CA THR A 197 4.76 -11.95 -0.93
C THR A 197 3.24 -11.90 -0.77
N ALA A 198 2.55 -12.93 -1.24
CA ALA A 198 1.13 -12.85 -1.59
C ALA A 198 0.21 -12.41 -0.44
N ARG A 199 -0.80 -11.58 -0.76
CA ARG A 199 -2.05 -11.55 0.03
C ARG A 199 -2.71 -12.94 -0.06
N PRO A 200 -3.43 -13.41 0.97
CA PRO A 200 -4.34 -14.54 0.81
C PRO A 200 -5.28 -14.26 -0.37
N ALA A 201 -5.50 -15.27 -1.22
CA ALA A 201 -6.47 -15.13 -2.30
C ALA A 201 -7.86 -14.85 -1.69
N VAL A 202 -8.51 -13.79 -2.16
CA VAL A 202 -9.94 -13.60 -1.91
C VAL A 202 -10.68 -14.60 -2.80
N GLU A 203 -11.68 -15.30 -2.25
CA GLU A 203 -12.55 -16.18 -3.04
C GLU A 203 -13.28 -15.31 -4.09
N PRO A 204 -13.25 -15.64 -5.40
CA PRO A 204 -13.82 -14.80 -6.44
C PRO A 204 -15.34 -14.71 -6.30
N MET A 205 -15.84 -13.51 -5.97
CA MET A 205 -17.28 -13.25 -5.89
C MET A 205 -17.88 -13.06 -7.27
N THR A 206 -18.43 -14.13 -7.86
CA THR A 206 -19.04 -14.07 -9.20
C THR A 206 -20.35 -13.24 -9.22
N ALA A 207 -20.24 -11.93 -9.36
CA ALA A 207 -21.35 -11.00 -9.53
C ALA A 207 -21.58 -10.66 -11.02
N LYS A 208 -22.28 -11.56 -11.74
CA LYS A 208 -22.56 -11.35 -13.18
C LYS A 208 -23.70 -10.35 -13.41
N VAL A 209 -23.38 -9.05 -13.35
CA VAL A 209 -24.31 -7.98 -13.72
C VAL A 209 -24.28 -7.77 -15.24
N ALA A 210 -25.45 -7.78 -15.89
CA ALA A 210 -25.56 -7.34 -17.27
C ALA A 210 -25.48 -5.80 -17.31
N SER A 211 -24.31 -5.25 -17.64
CA SER A 211 -24.13 -3.81 -17.74
C SER A 211 -24.37 -3.28 -19.15
N THR A 212 -24.88 -2.05 -19.25
CA THR A 212 -24.93 -1.26 -20.48
C THR A 212 -23.64 -0.46 -20.70
N THR A 213 -22.54 -0.82 -20.03
CA THR A 213 -21.27 -0.08 -20.03
C THR A 213 -20.23 -0.75 -20.92
N PRO A 214 -19.27 0.00 -21.49
CA PRO A 214 -18.23 -0.58 -22.36
C PRO A 214 -17.37 -1.63 -21.63
N SER A 215 -17.18 -2.80 -22.25
CA SER A 215 -16.30 -3.86 -21.73
C SER A 215 -14.98 -3.85 -22.49
N ALA A 216 -13.88 -3.62 -21.77
CA ALA A 216 -12.54 -3.67 -22.35
C ALA A 216 -12.11 -5.12 -22.62
N PRO A 217 -11.56 -5.44 -23.81
CA PRO A 217 -10.96 -6.75 -24.06
C PRO A 217 -9.70 -6.95 -23.20
N LYS A 218 -9.45 -8.21 -22.87
CA LYS A 218 -8.29 -8.64 -22.07
C LYS A 218 -7.01 -8.58 -22.92
N ALA A 219 -5.93 -8.03 -22.36
CA ALA A 219 -4.62 -7.97 -22.97
C ALA A 219 -3.78 -9.22 -22.60
N SER A 220 -3.08 -9.77 -23.59
CA SER A 220 -2.09 -10.84 -23.38
C SER A 220 -0.87 -10.33 -22.61
N THR A 221 -0.29 -11.20 -21.77
CA THR A 221 0.97 -10.99 -21.04
C THR A 221 2.16 -11.71 -21.68
N SER A 222 2.01 -12.28 -22.87
CA SER A 222 3.09 -13.00 -23.57
C SER A 222 4.20 -12.04 -24.01
N TYR A 223 5.46 -12.43 -23.81
CA TYR A 223 6.65 -11.68 -24.22
C TYR A 223 7.45 -12.43 -25.30
N PRO A 224 7.95 -11.76 -26.35
CA PRO A 224 7.68 -10.37 -26.74
C PRO A 224 6.25 -10.18 -27.26
N GLY A 225 5.64 -9.03 -26.94
CA GLY A 225 4.35 -8.66 -27.51
C GLY A 225 4.45 -8.23 -28.98
N PRO A 226 3.41 -8.44 -29.81
CA PRO A 226 3.41 -8.03 -31.22
C PRO A 226 3.49 -6.50 -31.35
N ALA A 227 4.21 -6.02 -32.37
CA ALA A 227 4.46 -4.60 -32.57
C ALA A 227 3.16 -3.80 -32.82
N ASN A 228 2.98 -2.71 -32.07
CA ASN A 228 1.92 -1.73 -32.23
C ASN A 228 2.42 -0.36 -31.72
N PRO A 229 3.27 0.34 -32.50
CA PRO A 229 3.90 1.58 -32.07
C PRO A 229 2.87 2.69 -31.81
N LYS A 230 3.10 3.50 -30.78
CA LYS A 230 2.25 4.66 -30.46
C LYS A 230 2.57 5.82 -31.40
N ASN A 231 1.53 6.45 -31.96
CA ASN A 231 1.68 7.72 -32.67
C ASN A 231 1.59 8.87 -31.67
N PHE A 232 2.74 9.40 -31.25
CA PHE A 232 2.84 10.45 -30.25
C PHE A 232 2.33 11.83 -30.69
N THR A 233 2.07 12.06 -31.99
CA THR A 233 1.62 13.37 -32.50
C THR A 233 0.15 13.41 -32.89
N ALA A 234 -0.51 12.25 -33.07
CA ALA A 234 -1.88 12.17 -33.58
C ALA A 234 -2.97 12.73 -32.65
N SER A 235 -2.76 12.71 -31.33
CA SER A 235 -3.77 13.07 -30.33
C SER A 235 -3.70 14.51 -29.83
N GLY A 236 -2.58 15.21 -30.10
CA GLY A 236 -2.29 16.52 -29.50
C GLY A 236 -2.06 16.49 -27.98
N LEU A 237 -1.84 15.32 -27.39
CA LEU A 237 -1.57 15.14 -25.95
C LEU A 237 -0.08 15.26 -25.61
N ASP A 238 0.21 15.78 -24.42
CA ASP A 238 1.57 15.91 -23.89
C ASP A 238 1.92 14.70 -23.02
N TYR A 239 2.33 13.61 -23.68
CA TYR A 239 2.77 12.38 -23.00
C TYR A 239 4.01 12.58 -22.09
N PRO A 240 5.02 13.42 -22.45
CA PRO A 240 6.06 13.84 -21.51
C PRO A 240 5.53 14.50 -20.23
N ALA A 241 4.50 15.35 -20.31
CA ALA A 241 3.88 15.96 -19.13
C ALA A 241 3.15 14.92 -18.26
N MET A 242 2.47 13.93 -18.84
CA MET A 242 1.88 12.80 -18.08
C MET A 242 2.96 12.08 -17.26
N ALA A 243 4.05 11.69 -17.94
CA ALA A 243 5.16 10.98 -17.31
C ALA A 243 5.87 11.82 -16.24
N THR A 244 6.08 13.11 -16.51
CA THR A 244 6.71 14.06 -15.56
C THR A 244 5.84 14.22 -14.32
N TYR A 245 4.52 14.42 -14.49
CA TYR A 245 3.58 14.52 -13.39
C TYR A 245 3.61 13.27 -12.50
N ALA A 246 3.48 12.09 -13.11
CA ALA A 246 3.47 10.83 -12.37
C ALA A 246 4.81 10.61 -11.64
N LYS A 247 5.94 10.87 -12.29
CA LYS A 247 7.28 10.77 -11.68
C LYS A 247 7.54 11.81 -10.58
N GLN A 248 6.84 12.94 -10.57
CA GLN A 248 6.93 13.95 -9.52
C GLN A 248 6.11 13.58 -8.28
N TYR A 249 4.87 13.11 -8.47
CA TYR A 249 3.90 12.97 -7.38
C TYR A 249 3.75 11.53 -6.82
N TRP A 250 4.49 10.54 -7.34
CA TRP A 250 4.35 9.12 -6.95
C TRP A 250 4.49 8.82 -5.44
N SER A 251 5.27 9.61 -4.70
CA SER A 251 5.49 9.48 -3.24
C SER A 251 5.07 10.72 -2.45
N ASN A 252 4.81 11.83 -3.14
CA ASN A 252 4.45 13.11 -2.55
C ASN A 252 3.15 13.54 -3.20
N TYR A 253 2.05 13.55 -2.45
CA TYR A 253 0.72 13.71 -3.06
C TYR A 253 0.49 15.15 -3.50
N ASN A 254 -0.19 15.35 -4.63
CA ASN A 254 -0.49 16.70 -5.11
C ASN A 254 -1.62 17.33 -4.27
N PRO A 255 -1.37 18.43 -3.52
CA PRO A 255 -2.38 19.03 -2.65
C PRO A 255 -3.55 19.71 -3.42
N ALA A 256 -3.48 19.78 -4.76
CA ALA A 256 -4.58 20.26 -5.59
C ALA A 256 -5.70 19.22 -5.81
N TYR A 257 -5.60 18.03 -5.21
CA TYR A 257 -6.59 16.95 -5.25
C TYR A 257 -6.64 16.24 -3.89
N PRO A 258 -7.76 15.59 -3.52
CA PRO A 258 -7.79 14.77 -2.31
C PRO A 258 -6.84 13.58 -2.39
N ASN A 259 -6.35 13.19 -1.23
CA ASN A 259 -5.63 11.95 -1.01
C ASN A 259 -6.64 10.86 -0.61
N PHE A 260 -6.73 9.78 -1.39
CA PHE A 260 -7.61 8.64 -1.11
C PHE A 260 -6.86 7.42 -0.55
N ASN A 261 -5.59 7.56 -0.18
CA ASN A 261 -4.82 6.47 0.43
C ASN A 261 -5.52 5.98 1.72
N GLY A 262 -5.68 4.66 1.85
CA GLY A 262 -6.37 4.01 2.97
C GLY A 262 -7.87 4.30 3.07
N GLN A 263 -8.49 4.98 2.09
CA GLN A 263 -9.95 5.09 2.00
C GLN A 263 -10.47 3.83 1.30
N GLY A 264 -11.28 3.04 2.01
CA GLY A 264 -11.61 1.69 1.59
C GLY A 264 -12.45 1.59 0.31
N ALA A 265 -12.24 0.50 -0.43
CA ALA A 265 -12.80 0.18 -1.76
C ALA A 265 -12.20 0.99 -2.92
N GLY A 266 -10.95 1.43 -2.77
CA GLY A 266 -10.19 2.10 -3.82
C GLY A 266 -10.56 3.57 -4.07
N GLY A 267 -9.82 4.19 -4.99
CA GLY A 267 -9.94 5.62 -5.30
C GLY A 267 -8.62 6.22 -5.77
N ASP A 268 -7.55 5.95 -5.03
CA ASP A 268 -6.32 6.71 -5.16
C ASP A 268 -5.49 6.39 -6.41
N CYS A 269 -5.42 5.12 -6.80
CA CYS A 269 -4.71 4.69 -8.02
C CYS A 269 -5.26 5.38 -9.29
N THR A 270 -6.59 5.42 -9.45
CA THR A 270 -7.23 6.09 -10.60
C THR A 270 -7.24 7.61 -10.44
N ASN A 271 -7.39 8.15 -9.21
CA ASN A 271 -7.24 9.58 -8.93
C ASN A 271 -5.88 10.08 -9.44
N PHE A 272 -4.79 9.43 -9.04
CA PHE A 272 -3.43 9.74 -9.48
C PHE A 272 -3.26 9.63 -11.00
N VAL A 273 -3.75 8.55 -11.62
CA VAL A 273 -3.66 8.39 -13.09
C VAL A 273 -4.48 9.47 -13.81
N SER A 274 -5.68 9.81 -13.33
CA SER A 274 -6.50 10.88 -13.89
C SER A 274 -5.83 12.26 -13.78
N GLN A 275 -5.12 12.54 -12.67
CA GLN A 275 -4.32 13.75 -12.52
C GLN A 275 -3.16 13.80 -13.54
N SER A 276 -2.47 12.68 -13.75
CA SER A 276 -1.40 12.56 -14.77
C SER A 276 -1.94 12.76 -16.19
N LEU A 277 -3.05 12.11 -16.56
CA LEU A 277 -3.72 12.30 -17.85
C LEU A 277 -4.14 13.77 -18.06
N LYS A 278 -4.66 14.42 -17.01
CA LYS A 278 -5.03 15.85 -17.02
C LYS A 278 -3.83 16.76 -17.24
N ALA A 279 -2.68 16.46 -16.61
CA ALA A 279 -1.43 17.17 -16.83
C ALA A 279 -0.95 17.04 -18.29
N GLY A 280 -1.15 15.87 -18.91
CA GLY A 280 -0.92 15.64 -20.34
C GLY A 280 -1.98 16.20 -21.30
N GLY A 281 -2.92 17.02 -20.81
CA GLY A 281 -3.87 17.75 -21.65
C GLY A 281 -5.27 17.14 -21.78
N TRP A 282 -5.59 16.01 -21.13
CA TRP A 282 -6.96 15.49 -21.08
C TRP A 282 -7.92 16.55 -20.52
N LYS A 283 -8.91 16.95 -21.32
CA LYS A 283 -9.88 17.97 -20.92
C LYS A 283 -10.96 17.38 -20.01
N HIS A 284 -11.40 18.15 -19.02
CA HIS A 284 -12.58 17.80 -18.23
C HIS A 284 -13.83 17.68 -19.11
N VAL A 285 -14.74 16.81 -18.71
CA VAL A 285 -16.12 16.70 -19.20
C VAL A 285 -17.04 16.86 -17.97
N PRO A 286 -17.42 18.09 -17.59
CA PRO A 286 -18.20 18.35 -16.38
C PRO A 286 -19.63 17.79 -16.46
N GLY A 287 -20.21 17.45 -15.30
CA GLY A 287 -21.59 17.00 -15.15
C GLY A 287 -21.86 16.41 -13.77
N TYR A 288 -22.76 15.45 -13.67
CA TYR A 288 -23.00 14.73 -12.41
C TYR A 288 -21.84 13.79 -12.08
N VAL A 289 -21.47 13.69 -10.80
CA VAL A 289 -20.33 12.89 -10.35
C VAL A 289 -20.49 11.38 -10.65
N TYR A 290 -21.71 10.87 -10.61
CA TYR A 290 -22.04 9.47 -10.85
C TYR A 290 -22.26 9.11 -12.34
N ASP A 291 -22.23 10.10 -13.24
CA ASP A 291 -22.38 9.85 -14.68
C ASP A 291 -21.01 9.44 -15.28
N TYR A 292 -20.87 8.16 -15.64
CA TYR A 292 -19.64 7.62 -16.20
C TYR A 292 -19.26 8.23 -17.56
N THR A 293 -20.15 8.97 -18.22
CA THR A 293 -19.83 9.72 -19.46
C THR A 293 -19.14 11.06 -19.18
N LYS A 294 -19.05 11.47 -17.91
CA LYS A 294 -18.33 12.65 -17.42
C LYS A 294 -16.97 12.24 -16.90
N TRP A 295 -16.04 13.20 -16.79
CA TRP A 295 -14.73 13.00 -16.18
C TRP A 295 -14.15 14.33 -15.75
N PHE A 296 -14.04 14.57 -14.45
CA PHE A 296 -13.50 15.81 -13.90
C PHE A 296 -13.01 15.61 -12.46
N GLY A 297 -11.98 16.36 -12.07
CA GLY A 297 -11.44 16.35 -10.71
C GLY A 297 -10.66 17.62 -10.38
N ASN A 298 -10.84 18.12 -9.15
CA ASN A 298 -10.03 19.16 -8.52
C ASN A 298 -9.92 18.87 -7.01
N ALA A 299 -9.60 19.87 -6.18
CA ALA A 299 -9.51 19.71 -4.73
C ALA A 299 -10.87 19.44 -4.06
N ASP A 300 -11.95 19.99 -4.59
CA ASP A 300 -13.27 20.04 -3.95
C ASP A 300 -14.24 18.95 -4.42
N ILE A 301 -14.12 18.51 -5.68
CA ILE A 301 -15.04 17.56 -6.32
C ILE A 301 -14.36 16.70 -7.38
N GLN A 302 -14.74 15.43 -7.45
CA GLN A 302 -14.30 14.47 -8.46
C GLN A 302 -15.49 13.65 -8.96
N SER A 303 -15.52 13.31 -10.25
CA SER A 303 -16.47 12.30 -10.76
C SER A 303 -16.00 10.89 -10.40
N HIS A 304 -16.93 9.93 -10.33
CA HIS A 304 -16.62 8.53 -10.08
C HIS A 304 -15.64 8.01 -11.14
N SER A 305 -15.78 8.41 -12.40
CA SER A 305 -14.82 8.10 -13.48
C SER A 305 -13.41 8.69 -13.33
N PHE A 306 -13.21 9.67 -12.43
CA PHE A 306 -11.90 10.25 -12.15
C PHE A 306 -11.14 9.45 -11.07
N ILE A 307 -11.86 8.70 -10.21
CA ILE A 307 -11.30 8.00 -9.03
C ILE A 307 -11.60 6.48 -9.00
N GLY A 308 -12.63 6.03 -9.71
CA GLY A 308 -13.09 4.64 -9.77
C GLY A 308 -12.50 3.90 -10.97
N VAL A 309 -11.98 2.70 -10.72
CA VAL A 309 -11.21 1.92 -11.70
C VAL A 309 -12.09 1.49 -12.88
N ASN A 310 -13.29 0.97 -12.62
CA ASN A 310 -14.21 0.55 -13.67
C ASN A 310 -14.83 1.76 -14.39
N GLU A 311 -15.20 2.80 -13.66
CA GLU A 311 -15.80 4.02 -14.19
C GLU A 311 -14.85 4.78 -15.11
N TRP A 312 -13.54 4.80 -14.80
CA TRP A 312 -12.52 5.31 -15.71
C TRP A 312 -12.48 4.51 -17.01
N SER A 313 -12.53 3.18 -16.94
CA SER A 313 -12.55 2.30 -18.12
C SER A 313 -13.78 2.56 -19.00
N TRP A 314 -14.96 2.71 -18.38
CA TRP A 314 -16.19 3.03 -19.09
C TRP A 314 -16.13 4.41 -19.75
N PHE A 315 -15.64 5.43 -19.03
CA PHE A 315 -15.44 6.78 -19.57
C PHE A 315 -14.46 6.79 -20.75
N ALA A 316 -13.28 6.21 -20.58
CA ALA A 316 -12.16 6.27 -21.52
C ALA A 316 -12.50 5.58 -22.86
N GLN A 317 -13.29 4.51 -22.82
CA GLN A 317 -13.80 3.84 -24.01
C GLN A 317 -14.98 4.60 -24.64
N ASN A 318 -15.98 5.01 -23.85
CA ASN A 318 -17.16 5.73 -24.34
C ASN A 318 -16.79 7.07 -25.01
N SER A 319 -15.85 7.81 -24.40
CA SER A 319 -15.33 9.07 -24.94
C SER A 319 -14.38 8.91 -26.13
N LYS A 320 -14.05 7.67 -26.52
CA LYS A 320 -13.08 7.32 -27.58
C LYS A 320 -11.68 7.94 -27.38
N ARG A 321 -11.34 8.29 -26.13
CA ARG A 321 -10.00 8.78 -25.74
C ARG A 321 -8.98 7.67 -25.59
N THR A 322 -9.42 6.41 -25.66
CA THR A 322 -8.53 5.26 -25.64
C THR A 322 -8.93 4.22 -26.69
N THR A 323 -7.95 3.42 -27.09
CA THR A 323 -8.16 2.16 -27.83
C THR A 323 -7.52 1.02 -27.05
N SER A 324 -8.17 -0.15 -27.01
CA SER A 324 -7.64 -1.28 -26.25
C SER A 324 -6.50 -1.98 -26.99
N LEU A 325 -5.47 -2.39 -26.25
CA LEU A 325 -4.29 -3.07 -26.76
C LEU A 325 -4.40 -4.57 -26.52
N ALA A 326 -3.99 -5.37 -27.53
CA ALA A 326 -4.09 -6.82 -27.48
C ALA A 326 -3.04 -7.47 -26.57
N ASN A 327 -1.98 -6.75 -26.19
CA ASN A 327 -0.90 -7.25 -25.35
C ASN A 327 -0.27 -6.10 -24.53
N VAL A 328 0.05 -6.35 -23.25
CA VAL A 328 0.56 -5.32 -22.32
C VAL A 328 1.93 -4.77 -22.74
N TYR A 329 2.76 -5.52 -23.45
CA TYR A 329 4.03 -5.02 -23.99
C TYR A 329 3.85 -4.07 -25.18
N GLN A 330 2.63 -3.81 -25.64
CA GLN A 330 2.32 -2.73 -26.58
C GLN A 330 2.20 -1.35 -25.89
N LEU A 331 2.05 -1.30 -24.56
CA LEU A 331 1.88 -0.05 -23.84
C LEU A 331 3.11 0.87 -24.01
N ASP A 332 2.86 2.16 -24.21
CA ASP A 332 3.88 3.20 -24.32
C ASP A 332 3.56 4.40 -23.41
N VAL A 333 4.42 5.42 -23.36
CA VAL A 333 4.31 6.53 -22.41
C VAL A 333 2.93 7.21 -22.45
N GLY A 334 2.32 7.36 -21.28
CA GLY A 334 0.96 7.89 -21.09
C GLY A 334 -0.16 6.88 -21.36
N ASP A 335 0.13 5.65 -21.79
CA ASP A 335 -0.86 4.57 -21.82
C ASP A 335 -1.18 4.07 -20.40
N VAL A 336 -2.38 3.51 -20.23
CA VAL A 336 -2.90 3.05 -18.94
C VAL A 336 -3.01 1.53 -18.93
N LEU A 337 -2.65 0.92 -17.81
CA LEU A 337 -2.85 -0.49 -17.52
C LEU A 337 -3.79 -0.64 -16.32
N GLN A 338 -4.77 -1.52 -16.43
CA GLN A 338 -5.61 -1.93 -15.32
C GLN A 338 -5.51 -3.43 -15.06
N LEU A 339 -5.59 -3.80 -13.79
CA LEU A 339 -5.58 -5.18 -13.32
C LEU A 339 -6.90 -5.52 -12.61
N ASP A 340 -7.18 -6.81 -12.63
CA ASP A 340 -8.29 -7.54 -12.01
C ASP A 340 -7.61 -8.78 -11.41
N PHE A 341 -7.38 -8.74 -10.09
CA PHE A 341 -6.44 -9.62 -9.39
C PHE A 341 -7.06 -10.99 -9.10
N ASP A 342 -8.34 -11.03 -8.74
CA ASP A 342 -9.07 -12.24 -8.32
C ASP A 342 -9.95 -12.86 -9.41
N LYS A 343 -10.17 -12.15 -10.53
CA LYS A 343 -10.97 -12.55 -11.69
C LYS A 343 -12.48 -12.46 -11.49
N ASP A 344 -12.96 -11.66 -10.53
CA ASP A 344 -14.40 -11.46 -10.30
C ASP A 344 -15.11 -10.71 -11.46
N GLY A 345 -14.35 -9.95 -12.26
CA GLY A 345 -14.81 -9.16 -13.41
C GLY A 345 -14.82 -7.64 -13.19
N SER A 346 -14.66 -7.20 -11.95
CA SER A 346 -14.23 -5.87 -11.55
C SER A 346 -12.76 -5.66 -11.90
N LYS A 347 -12.32 -4.40 -12.00
CA LYS A 347 -10.89 -4.06 -12.03
C LYS A 347 -10.55 -3.38 -10.71
N ASP A 348 -9.42 -3.75 -10.13
CA ASP A 348 -9.00 -3.35 -8.79
C ASP A 348 -8.01 -2.18 -8.80
N HIS A 349 -7.26 -2.02 -9.90
CA HIS A 349 -6.10 -1.14 -9.91
C HIS A 349 -5.88 -0.46 -11.26
N THR A 350 -5.50 0.82 -11.24
CA THR A 350 -5.16 1.64 -12.41
C THR A 350 -3.73 2.18 -12.30
N MET A 351 -2.93 2.00 -13.35
CA MET A 351 -1.53 2.43 -13.44
C MET A 351 -1.24 3.15 -14.75
N ILE A 352 -0.28 4.08 -14.77
CA ILE A 352 0.15 4.77 -16.00
C ILE A 352 1.61 4.47 -16.36
N VAL A 353 1.90 4.30 -17.65
CA VAL A 353 3.26 4.11 -18.17
C VAL A 353 4.01 5.44 -18.22
N THR A 354 5.17 5.51 -17.56
CA THR A 354 6.00 6.72 -17.48
C THR A 354 7.36 6.60 -18.17
N SER A 355 7.74 5.39 -18.59
CA SER A 355 8.82 5.16 -19.55
C SER A 355 8.67 3.80 -20.23
N ARG A 356 9.38 3.62 -21.35
CA ARG A 356 9.45 2.35 -22.09
C ARG A 356 10.91 2.11 -22.49
N SER A 357 11.38 0.87 -22.33
CA SER A 357 12.75 0.50 -22.67
C SER A 357 12.81 -0.88 -23.32
N ARG A 358 13.41 -0.98 -24.51
CA ARG A 358 13.55 -2.23 -25.30
C ARG A 358 12.30 -3.13 -25.29
N GLY A 359 11.15 -2.51 -25.52
CA GLY A 359 9.84 -3.18 -25.59
C GLY A 359 9.14 -3.43 -24.25
N VAL A 360 9.77 -3.09 -23.12
CA VAL A 360 9.22 -3.23 -21.77
C VAL A 360 8.66 -1.86 -21.28
N PRO A 361 7.36 -1.74 -21.01
CA PRO A 361 6.77 -0.60 -20.31
C PRO A 361 7.15 -0.60 -18.82
N TYR A 362 7.33 0.61 -18.26
CA TYR A 362 7.54 0.87 -16.83
C TYR A 362 6.46 1.83 -16.33
N LEU A 363 5.84 1.47 -15.22
CA LEU A 363 4.64 2.08 -14.69
C LEU A 363 4.93 2.80 -13.38
N THR A 364 4.19 3.88 -13.15
CA THR A 364 4.17 4.63 -11.90
C THR A 364 2.72 4.75 -11.46
N TYR A 365 2.45 4.57 -10.16
CA TYR A 365 1.09 4.46 -9.63
C TYR A 365 1.04 4.67 -8.11
N HIS A 366 -0.18 4.69 -7.57
CA HIS A 366 -0.52 4.94 -6.17
C HIS A 366 -1.10 3.68 -5.49
N SER A 367 -1.81 3.78 -4.36
CA SER A 367 -2.16 2.67 -3.46
C SER A 367 -0.95 2.10 -2.71
N THR A 368 -0.14 1.25 -3.34
CA THR A 368 1.26 1.09 -2.93
C THR A 368 2.06 2.01 -3.85
N ASN A 369 2.27 3.25 -3.38
CA ASN A 369 3.02 4.31 -4.06
C ASN A 369 4.25 3.74 -4.76
N THR A 370 4.29 3.69 -6.09
CA THR A 370 5.35 2.99 -6.84
C THR A 370 5.88 3.82 -7.99
N TYR A 371 7.20 3.92 -8.07
CA TYR A 371 7.95 4.58 -9.12
C TYR A 371 8.56 3.57 -10.10
N SER A 372 8.19 3.70 -11.38
CA SER A 372 8.91 3.11 -12.52
C SER A 372 9.17 1.60 -12.41
N ARG A 373 8.17 0.83 -11.95
CA ARG A 373 8.21 -0.63 -11.92
C ARG A 373 7.87 -1.21 -13.30
N SER A 374 8.61 -2.20 -13.76
CA SER A 374 8.33 -2.82 -15.07
C SER A 374 7.02 -3.60 -15.08
N VAL A 375 6.40 -3.73 -16.26
CA VAL A 375 5.26 -4.65 -16.44
C VAL A 375 5.66 -6.11 -16.20
N ALA A 376 6.93 -6.48 -16.47
CA ALA A 376 7.44 -7.82 -16.24
C ALA A 376 7.46 -8.17 -14.74
N SER A 377 7.80 -7.20 -13.88
CA SER A 377 7.74 -7.33 -12.42
C SER A 377 6.30 -7.44 -11.89
N ILE A 378 5.36 -6.71 -12.49
CA ILE A 378 3.94 -6.83 -12.17
C ILE A 378 3.41 -8.23 -12.57
N ILE A 379 3.73 -8.73 -13.76
CA ILE A 379 3.40 -10.11 -14.21
C ILE A 379 4.12 -11.16 -13.36
N ALA A 380 5.32 -10.86 -12.85
CA ALA A 380 6.04 -11.75 -11.95
C ALA A 380 5.28 -11.96 -10.63
N SER A 381 4.75 -10.88 -10.05
CA SER A 381 3.91 -10.89 -8.83
C SER A 381 2.50 -11.40 -9.06
N TYR A 382 1.89 -11.13 -10.22
CA TYR A 382 0.49 -11.41 -10.53
C TYR A 382 0.27 -12.30 -11.76
N PRO A 383 0.90 -13.49 -11.83
CA PRO A 383 0.83 -14.35 -13.03
C PRO A 383 -0.60 -14.81 -13.38
N ASN A 384 -1.52 -14.74 -12.42
CA ASN A 384 -2.90 -15.17 -12.55
C ASN A 384 -3.91 -14.02 -12.67
N ALA A 385 -3.51 -12.74 -12.65
CA ALA A 385 -4.43 -11.63 -12.82
C ALA A 385 -4.93 -11.52 -14.27
N LEU A 386 -6.01 -10.77 -14.48
CA LEU A 386 -6.45 -10.30 -15.78
C LEU A 386 -5.92 -8.87 -16.01
N TYR A 387 -5.55 -8.59 -17.25
CA TYR A 387 -4.89 -7.35 -17.64
C TYR A 387 -5.71 -6.65 -18.73
N TYR A 388 -5.87 -5.32 -18.61
CA TYR A 388 -6.58 -4.49 -19.58
C TYR A 388 -5.69 -3.28 -19.92
N ALA A 389 -5.24 -3.21 -21.18
CA ALA A 389 -4.27 -2.23 -21.64
C ALA A 389 -4.93 -1.21 -22.58
N TYR A 390 -4.71 0.09 -22.34
CA TYR A 390 -5.38 1.18 -23.02
C TYR A 390 -4.37 2.17 -23.62
N ARG A 391 -4.34 2.25 -24.95
CA ARG A 391 -3.61 3.25 -25.73
C ARG A 391 -4.33 4.58 -25.64
N THR A 392 -3.65 5.61 -25.12
CA THR A 392 -4.12 7.02 -25.08
C THR A 392 -3.64 7.83 -26.28
#